data_AF-A0A8T8C295-F1
#
_entry.id   AF-A0A8T8C295-F1
#
_cell.length_a   1.000
_cell.length_b   1.000
_cell.length_c   1.000
_cell.angle_alpha   90.00
_cell.angle_beta   90.00
_cell.angle_gamma   90.00
#
_symmetry.space_group_name_H-M   'P 1'
#
loop_
_entity.id
_entity.type
_entity.pdbx_description
1 polymer ?
#
loop_
_entity_poly.entity_id
_entity_poly.type
_entity_poly.pdbx_seq_one_letter_code
_entity_poly.pdbx_strand_id
1 'polypeptide(L)'
;MSHENLRIDLAILRVVRRLCSNRPRKLTFGQIYTELIRCHSVPPTIPACVTTVDTMVREGLLTSAQVLEPDLSFPYPQHIISGLTEIGAASLADQHVTVTR
;
A
#
# COMPACT_ATOMS: atom_id res chain seq x y z
N MET A 1 10.64 12.03 -10.02
CA MET A 1 9.65 10.96 -9.77
C MET A 1 8.28 11.62 -9.72
N SER A 2 7.35 11.20 -10.56
CA SER A 2 6.11 11.92 -10.88
C SER A 2 5.14 11.96 -9.68
N HIS A 3 4.42 13.06 -9.52
CA HIS A 3 3.40 13.27 -8.47
C HIS A 3 2.32 12.19 -8.42
N GLU A 4 2.15 11.40 -9.49
CA GLU A 4 1.21 10.28 -9.55
C GLU A 4 1.62 9.11 -8.65
N ASN A 5 2.91 8.75 -8.60
CA ASN A 5 3.40 7.67 -7.74
C ASN A 5 3.18 8.03 -6.26
N LEU A 6 3.54 9.26 -5.88
CA LEU A 6 3.33 9.75 -4.52
C LEU A 6 1.85 9.67 -4.09
N ARG A 7 0.90 9.87 -5.01
CA ARG A 7 -0.54 9.74 -4.70
C ARG A 7 -0.95 8.27 -4.48
N ILE A 8 -0.39 7.35 -5.25
CA ILE A 8 -0.66 5.91 -5.12
C ILE A 8 -0.11 5.40 -3.78
N ASP A 9 1.12 5.78 -3.43
CA ASP A 9 1.79 5.38 -2.18
C ASP A 9 0.92 5.74 -0.96
N LEU A 10 0.46 7.00 -0.92
CA LEU A 10 -0.37 7.51 0.17
C LEU A 10 -1.74 6.84 0.23
N ALA A 11 -2.35 6.57 -0.93
CA ALA A 11 -3.61 5.85 -1.00
C ALA A 11 -3.46 4.44 -0.43
N ILE A 12 -2.38 3.74 -0.76
CA ILE A 12 -2.04 2.41 -0.23
C ILE A 12 -1.82 2.48 1.29
N LEU A 13 -1.01 3.43 1.77
CA LEU A 13 -0.77 3.62 3.21
C LEU A 13 -2.08 3.82 3.98
N ARG A 14 -2.99 4.67 3.47
CA ARG A 14 -4.30 4.93 4.08
C ARG A 14 -5.17 3.68 4.11
N VAL A 15 -5.23 2.94 3.02
CA VAL A 15 -5.99 1.68 2.91
C VAL A 15 -5.45 0.63 3.87
N VAL A 16 -4.14 0.39 3.89
CA VAL A 16 -3.51 -0.60 4.78
C VAL A 16 -3.72 -0.21 6.24
N ARG A 17 -3.54 1.07 6.60
CA ARG A 17 -3.84 1.57 7.95
C ARG A 17 -5.28 1.24 8.32
N ARG A 18 -6.25 1.61 7.48
CA ARG A 18 -7.68 1.37 7.78
C ARG A 18 -7.99 -0.11 7.94
N LEU A 19 -7.48 -0.96 7.05
CA LEU A 19 -7.74 -2.40 7.06
C LEU A 19 -7.09 -3.11 8.26
N CYS A 20 -5.96 -2.61 8.78
CA CYS A 20 -5.25 -3.18 9.93
C CYS A 20 -5.60 -2.53 11.28
N SER A 21 -6.26 -1.35 11.31
CA SER A 21 -6.53 -0.58 12.55
C SER A 21 -7.40 -1.34 13.56
N ASN A 22 -8.27 -2.22 13.11
CA ASN A 22 -9.24 -2.88 13.99
C ASN A 22 -8.69 -4.16 14.62
N ARG A 23 -7.85 -4.91 13.90
CA ARG A 23 -7.23 -6.18 14.34
C ARG A 23 -5.98 -6.47 13.51
N PRO A 24 -4.97 -7.17 14.08
CA PRO A 24 -3.88 -7.74 13.30
C PRO A 24 -4.44 -8.60 12.17
N ARG A 25 -4.17 -8.21 10.92
CA ARG A 25 -4.68 -8.90 9.73
C ARG A 25 -3.58 -9.02 8.69
N LYS A 26 -3.52 -10.20 8.06
CA LYS A 26 -2.72 -10.45 6.87
C LYS A 26 -3.57 -10.09 5.65
N LEU A 27 -3.08 -9.17 4.82
CA LEU A 27 -3.75 -8.63 3.65
C LEU A 27 -3.10 -9.13 2.37
N THR A 28 -3.90 -9.61 1.44
CA THR A 28 -3.44 -9.90 0.07
C THR A 28 -3.47 -8.64 -0.78
N PHE A 29 -2.71 -8.63 -1.89
CA PHE A 29 -2.79 -7.56 -2.89
C PHE A 29 -4.23 -7.31 -3.34
N GLY A 30 -4.99 -8.37 -3.64
CA GLY A 30 -6.39 -8.25 -4.07
C GLY A 30 -7.29 -7.56 -3.04
N GLN A 31 -7.07 -7.77 -1.74
CA GLN A 31 -7.82 -7.08 -0.69
C GLN A 31 -7.49 -5.59 -0.62
N ILE A 32 -6.21 -5.23 -0.74
CA ILE A 32 -5.76 -3.83 -0.80
C ILE A 32 -6.34 -3.16 -2.05
N TYR A 33 -6.22 -3.80 -3.21
CA TYR A 33 -6.68 -3.26 -4.49
C TYR A 33 -8.20 -3.08 -4.54
N THR A 34 -8.97 -4.07 -4.04
CA THR A 34 -10.43 -3.97 -3.93
C THR A 34 -10.84 -2.74 -3.12
N GLU A 35 -10.12 -2.47 -2.04
CA GLU A 35 -10.41 -1.36 -1.15
C GLU A 35 -9.99 0.00 -1.75
N LEU A 36 -8.92 0.02 -2.57
CA LEU A 36 -8.55 1.18 -3.37
C LEU A 36 -9.63 1.54 -4.40
N ILE A 37 -10.17 0.54 -5.13
CA ILE A 37 -11.27 0.74 -6.09
C ILE A 37 -12.49 1.35 -5.40
N ARG A 38 -12.82 0.90 -4.19
CA ARG A 38 -13.97 1.44 -3.43
C ARG A 38 -13.80 2.90 -3.02
N CYS A 39 -12.57 3.37 -2.88
CA CYS A 39 -12.27 4.70 -2.34
C CYS A 39 -11.89 5.74 -3.39
N HIS A 40 -11.67 5.34 -4.65
CA HIS A 40 -11.19 6.22 -5.70
C HIS A 40 -12.03 6.04 -6.96
N SER A 41 -12.49 7.17 -7.54
CA SER A 41 -13.23 7.16 -8.82
C SER A 41 -12.38 6.68 -9.99
N VAL A 42 -11.07 6.86 -9.92
CA VAL A 42 -10.09 6.37 -10.90
C VAL A 42 -9.00 5.60 -10.13
N PRO A 43 -9.10 4.27 -10.02
CA PRO A 43 -8.09 3.48 -9.34
C PRO A 43 -6.80 3.36 -10.19
N PRO A 44 -5.64 3.16 -9.55
CA PRO A 44 -4.41 2.87 -10.27
C PRO A 44 -4.53 1.56 -11.06
N THR A 45 -3.73 1.41 -12.10
CA THR A 45 -3.62 0.13 -12.82
C THR A 45 -3.06 -0.94 -11.89
N ILE A 46 -3.43 -2.20 -12.10
CA ILE A 46 -2.91 -3.33 -11.31
C ILE A 46 -1.37 -3.35 -11.32
N PRO A 47 -0.67 -3.26 -12.48
CA PRO A 47 0.79 -3.23 -12.53
C PRO A 47 1.39 -2.11 -11.69
N ALA A 48 0.88 -0.88 -11.83
CA ALA A 48 1.38 0.24 -11.06
C ALA A 48 1.19 0.02 -9.56
N CYS A 49 0.00 -0.44 -9.16
CA CYS A 49 -0.32 -0.65 -7.75
C CYS A 49 0.54 -1.75 -7.11
N VAL A 50 0.74 -2.90 -7.79
CA VAL A 50 1.52 -4.01 -7.23
C VAL A 50 3.01 -3.67 -7.18
N THR A 51 3.55 -3.00 -8.21
CA THR A 51 4.93 -2.51 -8.20
C THR A 51 5.15 -1.46 -7.12
N THR A 52 4.18 -0.59 -6.88
CA THR A 52 4.24 0.35 -5.75
C THR A 52 4.25 -0.38 -4.41
N VAL A 53 3.38 -1.37 -4.19
CA VAL A 53 3.38 -2.15 -2.94
C VAL A 53 4.74 -2.81 -2.70
N ASP A 54 5.32 -3.45 -3.71
CA ASP A 54 6.67 -4.04 -3.63
C ASP A 54 7.73 -2.99 -3.29
N THR A 55 7.68 -1.83 -3.95
CA THR A 55 8.60 -0.71 -3.67
C THR A 55 8.47 -0.23 -2.23
N MET A 56 7.24 -0.03 -1.74
CA MET A 56 6.98 0.40 -0.37
C MET A 56 7.41 -0.63 0.68
N VAL A 57 7.38 -1.94 0.37
CA VAL A 57 7.97 -2.97 1.24
C VAL A 57 9.50 -2.84 1.26
N ARG A 58 10.13 -2.69 0.09
CA ARG A 58 11.59 -2.53 -0.04
C ARG A 58 12.11 -1.26 0.65
N GLU A 59 11.33 -0.19 0.60
CA GLU A 59 11.63 1.09 1.27
C GLU A 59 11.25 1.10 2.76
N GLY A 60 10.66 0.01 3.28
CA GLY A 60 10.36 -0.14 4.69
C GLY A 60 9.15 0.67 5.16
N LEU A 61 8.20 1.01 4.28
CA LEU A 61 6.93 1.66 4.61
C LEU A 61 5.85 0.64 5.00
N LEU A 62 5.90 -0.57 4.43
CA LEU A 62 4.95 -1.65 4.68
C LEU A 62 5.65 -2.86 5.32
N THR A 63 4.96 -3.55 6.21
CA THR A 63 5.44 -4.81 6.77
C THR A 63 4.94 -5.97 5.92
N SER A 64 5.87 -6.67 5.26
CA SER A 64 5.60 -7.93 4.55
C SER A 64 5.74 -9.11 5.50
N ALA A 65 4.63 -9.80 5.78
CA ALA A 65 4.62 -11.01 6.59
C ALA A 65 5.10 -12.24 5.81
N GLN A 66 4.91 -12.25 4.49
CA GLN A 66 5.30 -13.33 3.59
C GLN A 66 5.36 -12.80 2.16
N VAL A 67 6.35 -13.25 1.39
CA VAL A 67 6.36 -13.11 -0.07
C VAL A 67 5.76 -14.38 -0.66
N LEU A 68 4.83 -14.26 -1.60
CA LEU A 68 4.22 -15.40 -2.29
C LEU A 68 5.17 -15.93 -3.36
N GLU A 69 5.05 -17.23 -3.64
CA GLU A 69 5.79 -17.86 -4.73
C GLU A 69 5.46 -17.20 -6.08
N PRO A 70 6.44 -17.10 -7.00
CA PRO A 70 6.22 -16.54 -8.33
C PRO A 70 5.12 -17.31 -9.10
N ASP A 71 4.21 -16.55 -9.71
CA ASP A 71 3.15 -17.08 -10.58
C ASP A 71 3.40 -16.59 -12.02
N LEU A 72 3.55 -17.51 -12.97
CA LEU A 72 3.77 -17.17 -14.38
C LEU A 72 2.59 -16.42 -15.00
N SER A 73 1.38 -16.58 -14.45
CA SER A 73 0.19 -15.85 -14.89
C SER A 73 0.10 -14.43 -14.32
N PHE A 74 0.92 -14.12 -13.30
CA PHE A 74 0.96 -12.82 -12.64
C PHE A 74 2.41 -12.42 -12.33
N PRO A 75 3.13 -11.79 -13.28
CA PRO A 75 4.58 -11.58 -13.23
C PRO A 75 4.99 -10.40 -12.33
N TYR A 76 4.43 -10.33 -11.12
CA TYR A 76 4.72 -9.31 -10.13
C TYR A 76 4.99 -9.96 -8.76
N PRO A 77 5.99 -9.50 -7.99
CA PRO A 77 6.17 -9.93 -6.61
C PRO A 77 4.93 -9.61 -5.80
N GLN A 78 4.40 -10.62 -5.09
CA GLN A 78 3.21 -10.45 -4.27
C GLN A 78 3.56 -10.64 -2.80
N HIS A 79 3.12 -9.68 -1.98
CA HIS A 79 3.33 -9.69 -0.55
C HIS A 79 2.02 -9.93 0.19
N ILE A 80 2.10 -10.69 1.28
CA ILE A 80 1.11 -10.68 2.35
C ILE A 80 1.49 -9.56 3.31
N ILE A 81 0.73 -8.47 3.29
CA ILE A 81 1.00 -7.27 4.08
C ILE A 81 0.33 -7.40 5.46
N SER A 82 1.08 -7.20 6.55
CA SER A 82 0.53 -7.24 7.91
C SER A 82 0.23 -5.86 8.50
N GLY A 83 0.71 -4.78 7.88
CA GLY A 83 0.47 -3.42 8.34
C GLY A 83 1.48 -2.42 7.81
N LEU A 84 1.48 -1.25 8.45
CA LEU A 84 2.49 -0.21 8.24
C LEU A 84 3.64 -0.41 9.21
N THR A 85 4.84 -0.01 8.80
CA THR A 85 5.95 0.23 9.74
C THR A 85 5.76 1.59 10.44
N GLU A 86 6.66 1.91 11.38
CA GLU A 86 6.73 3.25 11.98
C GLU A 86 6.96 4.34 10.92
N ILE A 87 7.83 4.07 9.93
CA ILE A 87 8.13 5.00 8.83
C ILE A 87 6.89 5.20 7.96
N GLY A 88 6.17 4.14 7.61
CA GLY A 88 4.93 4.21 6.86
C GLY A 88 3.83 4.96 7.60
N ALA A 89 3.73 4.78 8.92
CA ALA A 89 2.78 5.51 9.75
C ALA A 89 3.13 7.01 9.84
N ALA A 90 4.41 7.35 10.02
CA ALA A 90 4.89 8.73 10.05
C ALA A 90 4.65 9.47 8.71
N SER A 91 4.82 8.77 7.59
CA SER A 91 4.57 9.30 6.24
C SER A 91 3.11 9.75 6.04
N LEU A 92 2.16 9.18 6.79
CA LEU A 92 0.78 9.64 6.82
C LEU A 92 0.53 10.82 7.77
N ALA A 93 1.31 10.91 8.85
CA ALA A 93 1.16 11.95 9.87
C ALA A 93 1.73 13.30 9.43
N ASP A 94 2.85 13.29 8.71
CA ASP A 94 3.51 14.51 8.21
C ASP A 94 2.59 15.35 7.30
N GLN A 95 1.67 14.69 6.58
CA GLN A 95 0.67 15.36 5.74
C GLN A 95 -0.48 16.00 6.52
N HIS A 96 -0.72 15.59 7.77
CA HIS A 96 -1.71 16.24 8.62
C HIS A 96 -1.18 17.57 9.19
N VAL A 97 0.14 17.74 9.23
CA VAL A 97 0.80 18.96 9.70
C VAL A 97 0.82 20.02 8.60
N THR A 98 0.89 19.64 7.32
CA THR A 98 0.98 20.58 6.18
C THR A 98 -0.33 21.28 5.81
N VAL A 99 -1.48 20.80 6.29
CA VAL A 99 -2.81 21.41 5.98
C VAL A 99 -3.19 22.51 6.99
N THR A 100 -2.33 22.82 7.97
CA THR A 100 -2.61 23.81 9.03
C THR A 100 -1.81 25.11 8.92
N ARG A 101 -1.45 25.55 7.71
CA ARG A 101 -0.79 26.85 7.49
C ARG A 101 -1.46 27.65 6.39
#